data_AF-A0A132AG45-F1
#
_entry.id   AF-A0A132AG45-F1
#
_cell.length_a   1.000
_cell.length_b   1.000
_cell.length_c   1.000
_cell.angle_alpha   90.00
_cell.angle_beta   90.00
_cell.angle_gamma   90.00
#
_symmetry.space_group_name_H-M   'P 1'
#
loop_
_entity.id
_entity.type
_entity.pdbx_description
1 polymer ?
#
loop_
_entity_poly.entity_id
_entity_poly.type
_entity_poly.pdbx_seq_one_letter_code
_entity_poly.pdbx_strand_id
1 'polypeptide(L)'
;MANPNQLVEIEFLQFDVSCDQNGLLSIVDGWELMGQFFPSVEDHPLPRDSRYQEFCGDNNPKRAFLMSQNVGLIEYRIPIAGEGYTVRVRFLENPKPCNTIIQGLDYGIYTLRNYGRRINCTMSILFGATFRIMSMNVGQSYRRLENIIHSPRNYVLETGIIKKCKKRDMNDYVEFRGGHGLDTQLMQIGDDVCGFRPFP
;
A
#
# COMPACT_ATOMS: atom_id res chain seq x y z
N MET A 1 2.06 6.78 9.53
CA MET A 1 1.22 6.35 8.37
C MET A 1 0.67 7.58 7.69
N ALA A 2 0.59 7.57 6.37
CA ALA A 2 0.04 8.66 5.54
C ALA A 2 -1.30 8.28 4.90
N ASN A 3 -1.95 9.24 4.25
CA ASN A 3 -3.13 8.96 3.44
C ASN A 3 -2.82 8.00 2.27
N PRO A 4 -3.82 7.32 1.68
CA PRO A 4 -3.58 6.35 0.61
C PRO A 4 -2.87 6.91 -0.63
N ASN A 5 -3.09 8.19 -0.92
CA ASN A 5 -2.46 8.93 -2.01
C ASN A 5 -1.13 9.57 -1.62
N GLN A 6 -0.50 9.15 -0.51
CA GLN A 6 0.74 9.74 -0.02
C GLN A 6 1.78 8.68 0.29
N LEU A 7 3.05 9.01 0.12
CA LEU A 7 4.18 8.26 0.65
C LEU A 7 4.69 8.90 1.93
N VAL A 8 5.35 8.10 2.75
CA VAL A 8 6.04 8.56 3.95
C VAL A 8 7.51 8.76 3.62
N GLU A 9 8.06 9.90 4.01
CA GLU A 9 9.50 10.15 3.97
C GLU A 9 9.99 10.47 5.38
N ILE A 10 11.08 9.83 5.79
CA ILE A 10 11.67 9.96 7.12
C ILE A 10 13.10 10.49 6.97
N GLU A 11 13.40 11.61 7.60
CA GLU A 11 14.74 12.24 7.62
C GLU A 11 15.21 12.36 9.08
N PHE A 12 16.43 11.90 9.37
CA PHE A 12 17.03 12.06 10.69
C PHE A 12 17.67 13.43 10.83
N LEU A 13 17.18 14.22 11.79
CA LEU A 13 17.74 15.53 12.13
C LEU A 13 18.85 15.39 13.17
N GLN A 14 18.69 14.44 14.09
CA GLN A 14 19.64 14.10 15.13
C GLN A 14 19.61 12.58 15.34
N PHE A 15 20.77 11.98 15.58
CA PHE A 15 20.92 10.57 15.87
C PHE A 15 22.06 10.38 16.86
N ASP A 16 21.74 9.86 18.03
CA ASP A 16 22.67 9.55 19.11
C ASP A 16 22.17 8.29 19.82
N VAL A 17 22.45 7.12 19.23
CA VAL A 17 22.09 5.82 19.79
C VAL A 17 23.34 4.96 19.77
N SER A 18 23.91 4.66 20.93
CA SER A 18 25.10 3.82 21.03
C SER A 18 24.77 2.36 20.67
N CYS A 19 25.74 1.61 20.14
CA CYS A 19 25.62 0.16 20.03
C CYS A 19 25.82 -0.53 21.40
N ASP A 20 26.25 0.21 22.42
CA ASP A 20 26.41 -0.28 23.78
C ASP A 20 25.08 -0.73 24.39
N GLN A 21 25.14 -1.75 25.26
CA GLN A 21 23.96 -2.36 25.87
C GLN A 21 22.89 -2.76 24.83
N ASN A 22 23.34 -3.08 23.61
CA ASN A 22 22.50 -3.52 22.50
C ASN A 22 21.60 -2.38 21.96
N GLY A 23 22.00 -1.11 22.06
CA GLY A 23 21.24 -0.02 21.44
C GLY A 23 21.11 -0.22 19.92
N LEU A 24 19.91 0.06 19.39
CA LEU A 24 19.55 -0.23 18.02
C LEU A 24 18.42 0.69 17.56
N LEU A 25 18.50 1.17 16.34
CA LEU A 25 17.39 1.76 15.61
C LEU A 25 17.25 1.06 14.27
N SER A 26 16.02 0.74 13.88
CA SER A 26 15.72 0.21 12.55
C SER A 26 14.65 1.03 11.84
N ILE A 27 14.78 1.11 10.53
CA ILE A 27 13.78 1.65 9.62
C ILE A 27 13.30 0.54 8.70
N VAL A 28 11.98 0.39 8.62
CA VAL A 28 11.33 -0.58 7.73
C VAL A 28 10.54 0.14 6.65
N ASP A 29 10.86 -0.14 5.39
CA ASP A 29 10.03 0.23 4.23
C ASP A 29 8.76 -0.64 4.24
N GLY A 30 7.67 -0.08 4.78
CA GLY A 30 6.43 -0.77 5.08
C GLY A 30 6.15 -0.87 6.58
N TRP A 31 5.53 -1.97 7.02
CA TRP A 31 5.22 -2.19 8.44
C TRP A 31 5.47 -3.65 8.81
N GLU A 32 6.28 -3.88 9.85
CA GLU A 32 6.45 -5.18 10.52
C GLU A 32 5.56 -5.30 11.78
N LEU A 33 4.87 -6.44 11.95
CA LEU A 33 4.22 -6.80 13.20
C LEU A 33 4.23 -8.32 13.40
N MET A 34 4.89 -8.77 14.47
CA MET A 34 4.92 -10.19 14.88
C MET A 34 5.37 -11.15 13.78
N GLY A 35 6.41 -10.79 13.04
CA GLY A 35 7.00 -11.52 11.93
C GLY A 35 6.30 -11.31 10.58
N GLN A 36 5.18 -10.57 10.54
CA GLN A 36 4.43 -10.26 9.33
C GLN A 36 4.84 -8.91 8.76
N PHE A 37 4.89 -8.81 7.43
CA PHE A 37 5.28 -7.59 6.74
C PHE A 37 4.15 -7.10 5.85
N PHE A 38 3.82 -5.82 5.98
CA PHE A 38 2.99 -5.11 5.03
C PHE A 38 3.84 -4.24 4.10
N PRO A 39 3.58 -4.28 2.78
CA PRO A 39 2.88 -5.35 2.08
C PRO A 39 3.71 -6.64 2.10
N SER A 40 3.13 -7.74 1.61
CA SER A 40 3.88 -8.99 1.38
C SER A 40 5.02 -8.80 0.39
N VAL A 41 5.89 -9.81 0.24
CA VAL A 41 7.05 -9.73 -0.66
C VAL A 41 6.60 -9.58 -2.12
N GLU A 42 5.47 -10.16 -2.49
CA GLU A 42 4.89 -10.16 -3.83
C GLU A 42 4.22 -8.83 -4.18
N ASP A 43 3.75 -8.12 -3.16
CA ASP A 43 3.13 -6.80 -3.28
C ASP A 43 4.12 -5.65 -3.02
N HIS A 44 5.40 -5.95 -2.78
CA HIS A 44 6.45 -4.96 -2.55
C HIS A 44 7.45 -4.91 -3.71
N PRO A 45 7.92 -3.71 -4.14
CA PRO A 45 8.94 -3.61 -5.20
C PRO A 45 10.33 -4.12 -4.78
N LEU A 46 10.63 -4.10 -3.47
CA LEU A 46 11.89 -4.56 -2.89
C LEU A 46 11.71 -5.90 -2.14
N PRO A 47 12.72 -6.80 -2.16
CA PRO A 47 12.71 -8.01 -1.35
C PRO A 47 12.83 -7.68 0.15
N ARG A 48 12.36 -8.60 1.01
CA ARG A 48 12.29 -8.40 2.48
C ARG A 48 13.57 -7.84 3.09
N ASP A 49 14.71 -8.46 2.81
CA ASP A 49 16.00 -8.10 3.44
C ASP A 49 16.49 -6.70 3.02
N SER A 50 15.99 -6.16 1.90
CA SER A 50 16.32 -4.80 1.45
C SER A 50 15.38 -3.73 2.01
N ARG A 51 14.33 -4.13 2.75
CA ARG A 51 13.34 -3.22 3.34
C ARG A 51 13.69 -2.83 4.76
N TYR A 52 14.68 -3.46 5.37
CA TYR A 52 15.07 -3.28 6.77
C TYR A 52 16.50 -2.73 6.84
N GLN A 53 16.70 -1.64 7.57
CA GLN A 53 18.01 -1.00 7.73
C GLN A 53 18.24 -0.66 9.20
N GLU A 54 19.35 -1.15 9.76
CA GLU A 54 19.74 -0.96 11.15
C GLU A 54 20.83 0.08 11.31
N PHE A 55 20.77 0.81 12.43
CA PHE A 55 21.64 1.92 12.79
C PHE A 55 21.97 1.88 14.29
N CYS A 56 23.23 2.12 14.63
CA CYS A 56 23.73 2.45 15.97
C CYS A 56 25.17 2.99 15.83
N GLY A 57 25.63 3.75 16.82
CA GLY A 57 26.97 4.34 16.87
C GLY A 57 27.33 5.11 15.60
N ASP A 58 28.49 4.80 15.03
CA ASP A 58 29.01 5.45 13.82
C ASP A 58 28.20 5.13 12.55
N ASN A 59 27.38 4.06 12.57
CA ASN A 59 26.47 3.73 11.48
C ASN A 59 25.20 4.59 11.58
N ASN A 60 25.36 5.89 11.35
CA ASN A 60 24.27 6.85 11.42
C ASN A 60 23.47 6.95 10.10
N PRO A 61 22.15 7.21 10.17
CA PRO A 61 21.33 7.43 8.98
C PRO A 61 21.62 8.81 8.35
N LYS A 62 22.35 8.83 7.23
CA LYS A 62 22.76 10.08 6.53
C LYS A 62 21.80 10.59 5.45
N ARG A 63 20.76 9.82 5.12
CA ARG A 63 19.84 10.12 4.01
C ARG A 63 18.39 10.14 4.49
N ALA A 64 17.53 10.79 3.72
CA ALA A 64 16.10 10.60 3.84
C ALA A 64 15.69 9.22 3.29
N PHE A 65 14.72 8.59 3.95
CA PHE A 65 14.17 7.30 3.58
C PHE A 65 12.76 7.52 3.07
N LEU A 66 12.56 7.29 1.77
CA LEU A 66 11.25 7.31 1.15
C LEU A 66 10.67 5.89 1.16
N MET A 67 9.53 5.73 1.81
CA MET A 67 8.80 4.47 1.83
C MET A 67 8.12 4.22 0.48
N SER A 68 8.04 2.96 0.07
CA SER A 68 7.39 2.49 -1.15
C SER A 68 5.85 2.53 -1.05
N GLN A 69 5.31 2.48 0.18
CA GLN A 69 3.87 2.57 0.46
C GLN A 69 3.55 3.78 1.37
N ASN A 70 2.29 3.94 1.73
CA ASN A 70 1.82 5.00 2.64
C ASN A 70 2.12 4.72 4.13
N VAL A 71 3.07 3.84 4.43
CA VAL A 71 3.51 3.51 5.78
C VAL A 71 4.99 3.22 5.81
N GLY A 72 5.62 3.59 6.92
CA GLY A 72 6.97 3.22 7.30
C GLY A 72 6.99 2.99 8.81
N LEU A 73 7.91 2.16 9.28
CA LEU A 73 8.06 1.83 10.69
C LEU A 73 9.47 2.22 11.17
N ILE A 74 9.53 2.86 12.33
CA ILE A 74 10.78 3.04 13.08
C ILE A 74 10.67 2.15 14.31
N GLU A 75 11.59 1.21 14.44
CA GLU A 75 11.76 0.38 15.63
C GLU A 75 13.02 0.82 16.35
N TYR A 76 12.99 0.83 17.68
CA TYR A 76 14.15 1.28 18.44
C TYR A 76 14.27 0.55 19.77
N ARG A 77 15.50 0.47 20.24
CA ARG A 77 15.87 0.13 21.60
C ARG A 77 16.98 1.08 22.02
N ILE A 78 16.68 1.95 22.99
CA ILE A 78 17.60 2.98 23.47
C ILE A 78 17.78 2.75 24.98
N PRO A 79 18.81 1.99 25.39
CA PRO A 79 18.98 1.56 26.78
C PRO A 79 19.62 2.63 27.67
N ILE A 80 20.38 3.57 27.10
CA ILE A 80 21.15 4.57 27.84
C ILE A 80 20.33 5.86 27.97
N ALA A 81 20.17 6.34 29.19
CA ALA A 81 19.44 7.58 29.44
C ALA A 81 20.20 8.79 28.85
N GLY A 82 19.51 9.62 28.09
CA GLY A 82 20.08 10.80 27.41
C GLY A 82 20.36 10.59 25.93
N GLU A 83 20.50 9.34 25.49
CA GLU A 83 20.56 8.98 24.07
C GLU A 83 19.17 9.10 23.42
N GLY A 84 19.15 9.25 22.10
CA GLY A 84 17.92 9.49 21.36
C GLY A 84 18.11 9.74 19.88
N TYR A 85 17.00 10.06 19.23
CA TYR A 85 16.99 10.52 17.85
C TYR A 85 15.83 11.50 17.64
N THR A 86 16.00 12.37 16.65
CA THR A 86 14.95 13.28 16.19
C THR A 86 14.76 13.07 14.71
N VAL A 87 13.52 12.80 14.29
CA VAL A 87 13.16 12.66 12.88
C VAL A 87 12.22 13.76 12.42
N ARG A 88 12.33 14.12 11.15
CA ARG A 88 11.32 14.84 10.39
C ARG A 88 10.59 13.86 9.50
N VAL A 89 9.27 13.82 9.62
CA VAL A 89 8.39 13.02 8.75
C VAL A 89 7.70 13.95 7.75
N ARG A 90 7.79 13.62 6.46
CA ARG A 90 7.08 14.32 5.38
C ARG A 90 6.11 13.35 4.70
N PHE A 91 4.96 13.87 4.30
CA PHE A 91 3.98 13.13 3.50
C PHE A 91 3.99 13.70 2.09
N LEU A 92 4.46 12.88 1.14
CA LEU A 92 4.65 13.28 -0.25
C LEU A 92 3.50 12.74 -1.09
N GLU A 93 2.98 13.53 -2.02
CA GLU A 93 1.92 13.05 -2.91
C GLU A 93 2.38 11.87 -3.78
N ASN A 94 1.55 10.83 -3.80
CA ASN A 94 1.67 9.67 -4.66
C ASN A 94 0.52 9.67 -5.68
N PRO A 95 0.76 10.09 -6.93
CA PRO A 95 -0.30 10.15 -7.92
C PRO A 95 -0.80 8.77 -8.34
N LYS A 96 -0.05 7.68 -8.09
CA LYS A 96 -0.39 6.32 -8.53
C LYS A 96 -0.25 5.32 -7.39
N PRO A 97 -1.07 5.45 -6.33
CA PRO A 97 -0.97 4.57 -5.18
C PRO A 97 -1.41 3.14 -5.55
N CYS A 98 -0.66 2.17 -5.03
CA CYS A 98 -0.91 0.75 -5.17
C CYS A 98 -0.39 0.08 -3.90
N ASN A 99 -1.04 -1.01 -3.46
CA ASN A 99 -0.67 -1.73 -2.24
C ASN A 99 -0.67 -0.80 -1.03
N THR A 100 -1.80 -0.12 -0.83
CA THR A 100 -2.00 0.87 0.23
C THR A 100 -2.68 0.27 1.44
N ILE A 101 -2.43 0.84 2.60
CA ILE A 101 -3.08 0.49 3.84
C ILE A 101 -3.98 1.63 4.31
N ILE A 102 -5.16 1.32 4.82
CA ILE A 102 -6.10 2.28 5.38
C ILE A 102 -6.42 1.94 6.84
N GLN A 103 -6.44 2.98 7.67
CA GLN A 103 -7.01 2.89 9.00
C GLN A 103 -8.53 3.04 8.85
N GLY A 104 -9.27 1.97 9.16
CA GLY A 104 -10.73 1.94 9.08
C GLY A 104 -11.46 2.72 10.17
N LEU A 105 -10.80 3.70 10.81
CA LEU A 105 -11.38 4.43 11.93
C LEU A 105 -12.49 5.40 11.48
N ASP A 106 -12.48 5.83 10.22
CA ASP A 106 -13.47 6.73 9.64
C ASP A 106 -14.12 6.16 8.38
N TYR A 107 -15.34 6.65 8.08
CA TYR A 107 -15.98 6.36 6.80
C TYR A 107 -15.23 7.05 5.65
N GLY A 108 -14.64 6.25 4.76
CA GLY A 108 -13.87 6.77 3.63
C GLY A 108 -14.67 6.80 2.32
N ILE A 109 -14.50 7.85 1.52
CA ILE A 109 -14.97 7.89 0.14
C ILE A 109 -13.75 7.85 -0.78
N TYR A 110 -13.66 6.80 -1.60
CA TYR A 110 -12.48 6.55 -2.43
C TYR A 110 -12.81 6.56 -3.92
N THR A 111 -11.83 7.01 -4.71
CA THR A 111 -11.78 6.82 -6.16
C THR A 111 -10.69 5.82 -6.48
N LEU A 112 -11.02 4.80 -7.25
CA LEU A 112 -10.10 3.70 -7.56
C LEU A 112 -9.65 3.80 -9.01
N ARG A 113 -8.34 3.88 -9.24
CA ARG A 113 -7.76 4.00 -10.59
C ARG A 113 -6.45 3.26 -10.67
N ASN A 114 -6.27 2.49 -11.75
CA ASN A 114 -4.98 1.92 -12.11
C ASN A 114 -4.27 2.70 -13.23
N TYR A 115 -4.85 3.83 -13.66
CA TYR A 115 -4.29 4.72 -14.67
C TYR A 115 -3.97 4.01 -16.01
N GLY A 116 -4.78 3.02 -16.38
CA GLY A 116 -4.60 2.22 -17.60
C GLY A 116 -3.46 1.21 -17.52
N ARG A 117 -2.84 1.04 -16.35
CA ARG A 117 -1.82 0.01 -16.12
C ARG A 117 -2.49 -1.31 -15.83
N ARG A 118 -2.05 -2.38 -16.50
CA ARG A 118 -2.45 -3.76 -16.19
C ARG A 118 -1.72 -4.23 -14.94
N ILE A 119 -2.20 -3.81 -13.77
CA ILE A 119 -1.62 -4.12 -12.47
C ILE A 119 -2.73 -4.44 -11.47
N ASN A 120 -2.47 -5.43 -10.61
CA ASN A 120 -3.30 -5.72 -9.46
C ASN A 120 -2.81 -4.90 -8.27
N CYS A 121 -3.72 -4.19 -7.62
CA CYS A 121 -3.39 -3.39 -6.44
C CYS A 121 -4.19 -3.85 -5.24
N THR A 122 -3.54 -3.86 -4.09
CA THR A 122 -4.18 -4.21 -2.82
C THR A 122 -4.54 -2.93 -2.04
N MET A 123 -5.73 -2.92 -1.46
CA MET A 123 -6.17 -1.96 -0.45
C MET A 123 -6.41 -2.71 0.85
N SER A 124 -5.47 -2.58 1.78
CA SER A 124 -5.44 -3.31 3.04
C SER A 124 -6.09 -2.52 4.15
N ILE A 125 -6.96 -3.16 4.91
CA ILE A 125 -7.82 -2.57 5.92
C ILE A 125 -7.38 -3.10 7.29
N LEU A 126 -6.73 -2.25 8.09
CA LEU A 126 -6.16 -2.64 9.39
C LEU A 126 -7.22 -2.92 10.45
N PHE A 127 -8.20 -2.03 10.53
CA PHE A 127 -9.31 -2.09 11.47
C PHE A 127 -10.59 -2.03 10.66
N GLY A 128 -11.66 -2.68 11.10
CA GLY A 128 -12.91 -2.78 10.34
C GLY A 128 -13.32 -1.42 9.77
N ALA A 129 -13.27 -1.29 8.44
CA ALA A 129 -13.57 -0.05 7.73
C ALA A 129 -14.90 -0.16 7.02
N THR A 130 -15.67 0.93 7.04
CA THR A 130 -16.77 1.13 6.09
C THR A 130 -16.34 2.20 5.09
N PHE A 131 -16.43 1.91 3.80
CA PHE A 131 -16.08 2.89 2.77
C PHE A 131 -17.00 2.78 1.57
N ARG A 132 -17.02 3.84 0.76
CA ARG A 132 -17.77 3.91 -0.49
C ARG A 132 -16.85 4.23 -1.65
N ILE A 133 -17.07 3.52 -2.75
CA ILE A 133 -16.43 3.81 -4.03
C ILE A 133 -17.26 4.89 -4.72
N MET A 134 -16.69 6.09 -4.87
CA MET A 134 -17.31 7.21 -5.57
C MET A 134 -17.21 7.04 -7.09
N SER A 135 -16.00 6.77 -7.58
CA SER A 135 -15.75 6.48 -8.99
C SER A 135 -14.67 5.40 -9.11
N MET A 136 -14.67 4.69 -10.23
CA MET A 136 -13.72 3.61 -10.48
C MET A 136 -13.34 3.53 -11.96
N ASN A 137 -12.06 3.35 -12.23
CA ASN A 137 -11.54 3.01 -13.55
C ASN A 137 -10.33 2.08 -13.38
N VAL A 138 -10.63 0.78 -13.29
CA VAL A 138 -9.65 -0.30 -13.09
C VAL A 138 -10.10 -1.44 -13.98
N GLY A 139 -9.20 -2.10 -14.71
CA GLY A 139 -9.62 -3.19 -15.59
C GLY A 139 -10.06 -2.73 -16.97
N GLN A 140 -10.14 -3.70 -17.88
CA GLN A 140 -10.78 -3.52 -19.17
C GLN A 140 -12.30 -3.57 -18.99
N SER A 141 -12.96 -2.43 -19.14
CA SER A 141 -14.42 -2.32 -19.16
C SER A 141 -15.02 -2.56 -20.56
N TYR A 142 -14.21 -3.10 -21.49
CA TYR A 142 -14.69 -3.48 -22.82
C TYR A 142 -14.95 -4.99 -22.88
N ARG A 143 -16.20 -5.37 -23.15
CA ARG A 143 -16.51 -6.74 -23.60
C ARG A 143 -16.47 -6.80 -25.11
N ARG A 144 -15.73 -7.78 -25.65
CA ARG A 144 -15.81 -8.14 -27.06
C ARG A 144 -17.15 -8.87 -27.26
N LEU A 145 -18.06 -8.29 -28.05
CA LEU A 145 -19.27 -9.01 -28.45
C LEU A 145 -18.88 -10.03 -29.53
N GLU A 146 -18.77 -11.31 -29.16
CA GLU A 146 -18.35 -12.36 -30.09
C GLU A 146 -19.40 -12.73 -31.16
N ASN A 147 -20.59 -12.11 -31.18
CA ASN A 147 -21.69 -12.55 -32.06
C ASN A 147 -22.48 -11.44 -32.81
N ILE A 148 -21.88 -10.30 -33.16
CA ILE A 148 -22.54 -9.35 -34.09
C ILE A 148 -21.64 -9.07 -35.30
N ILE A 149 -22.00 -9.71 -36.42
CA ILE A 149 -21.18 -9.85 -37.64
C ILE A 149 -20.98 -8.53 -38.42
N HIS A 150 -21.57 -7.39 -38.03
CA HIS A 150 -21.48 -6.16 -38.84
C HIS A 150 -21.41 -4.85 -38.01
N SER A 151 -20.40 -4.68 -37.15
CA SER A 151 -20.08 -3.35 -36.61
C SER A 151 -18.57 -3.13 -36.45
N PRO A 152 -18.00 -2.00 -36.92
CA PRO A 152 -16.56 -1.70 -36.74
C PRO A 152 -16.16 -1.40 -35.28
N ARG A 153 -17.13 -1.33 -34.35
CA ARG A 153 -16.93 -1.10 -32.92
C ARG A 153 -17.58 -2.21 -32.10
N ASN A 154 -16.96 -3.38 -32.08
CA ASN A 154 -17.41 -4.57 -31.32
C ASN A 154 -17.09 -4.51 -29.81
N TYR A 155 -17.10 -3.32 -29.22
CA TYR A 155 -16.84 -3.11 -27.80
C TYR A 155 -17.99 -2.33 -27.18
N VAL A 156 -18.71 -2.97 -26.26
CA VAL A 156 -19.64 -2.26 -25.37
C VAL A 156 -18.88 -1.92 -24.09
N LEU A 157 -18.93 -0.65 -23.70
CA LEU A 157 -18.42 -0.19 -22.42
C LEU A 157 -19.37 -0.67 -21.33
N GLU A 158 -18.96 -1.68 -20.58
CA GLU A 158 -19.69 -2.13 -19.40
C GLU A 158 -19.43 -1.12 -18.28
N THR A 159 -20.47 -0.36 -17.91
CA THR A 159 -20.41 0.59 -16.80
C THR A 159 -20.83 -0.10 -15.51
N GLY A 160 -20.16 0.24 -14.41
CA GLY A 160 -20.42 -0.33 -13.08
C GLY A 160 -19.19 -0.91 -12.41
N ILE A 161 -19.43 -1.44 -11.21
CA ILE A 161 -18.44 -2.16 -10.41
C ILE A 161 -18.68 -3.64 -10.61
N ILE A 162 -17.75 -4.32 -11.26
CA ILE A 162 -17.74 -5.77 -11.43
C ILE A 162 -17.05 -6.36 -10.20
N LYS A 163 -17.70 -7.35 -9.57
CA LYS A 163 -17.15 -8.10 -8.43
C LYS A 163 -16.58 -9.44 -8.88
N LYS A 164 -15.63 -9.95 -8.11
CA LYS A 164 -14.95 -11.24 -8.34
C LYS A 164 -14.22 -11.26 -9.69
N CYS A 165 -13.56 -10.17 -10.02
CA CYS A 165 -12.80 -9.99 -11.27
C CYS A 165 -11.71 -11.05 -11.46
N LYS A 166 -11.02 -11.44 -10.38
CA LYS A 166 -10.06 -12.54 -10.39
C LYS A 166 -10.69 -13.88 -10.81
N LYS A 167 -11.89 -14.19 -10.30
CA LYS A 167 -12.65 -15.40 -10.69
C LYS A 167 -13.19 -15.35 -12.11
N ARG A 168 -13.32 -14.14 -12.66
CA ARG A 168 -13.78 -13.87 -14.04
C ARG A 168 -12.62 -13.76 -15.04
N ASP A 169 -11.41 -14.09 -14.61
CA ASP A 169 -10.20 -14.03 -15.44
C ASP A 169 -9.92 -12.63 -16.03
N MET A 170 -10.23 -11.59 -15.24
CA MET A 170 -9.91 -10.22 -15.61
C MET A 170 -8.42 -9.94 -15.38
N ASN A 171 -7.80 -9.26 -16.35
CA ASN A 171 -6.35 -8.99 -16.35
C ASN A 171 -5.85 -8.14 -15.17
N ASP A 172 -6.71 -7.27 -14.64
CA ASP A 172 -6.34 -6.27 -13.65
C ASP A 172 -7.54 -5.90 -12.77
N TYR A 173 -7.31 -5.82 -11.46
CA TYR A 173 -8.33 -5.57 -10.44
C TYR A 173 -7.72 -4.94 -9.17
N VAL A 174 -8.58 -4.39 -8.32
CA VAL A 174 -8.22 -4.01 -6.95
C VAL A 174 -8.73 -5.07 -5.98
N GLU A 175 -7.87 -5.58 -5.10
CA GLU A 175 -8.25 -6.46 -3.99
C GLU A 175 -8.42 -5.65 -2.70
N PHE A 176 -9.55 -5.80 -2.03
CA PHE A 176 -9.74 -5.31 -0.67
C PHE A 176 -9.43 -6.44 0.31
N ARG A 177 -8.45 -6.19 1.19
CA ARG A 177 -7.96 -7.18 2.14
C ARG A 177 -8.09 -6.66 3.56
N GLY A 178 -8.35 -7.56 4.50
CA GLY A 178 -8.42 -7.25 5.92
C GLY A 178 -8.36 -8.52 6.77
N GLY A 179 -8.63 -8.40 8.07
CA GLY A 179 -8.59 -9.52 9.01
C GLY A 179 -7.38 -9.48 9.93
N HIS A 180 -6.98 -10.63 10.47
CA HIS A 180 -5.89 -10.71 11.44
C HIS A 180 -4.53 -10.75 10.74
N GLY A 181 -3.71 -9.72 10.96
CA GLY A 181 -2.33 -9.67 10.46
C GLY A 181 -2.01 -8.43 9.63
N LEU A 182 -0.78 -8.36 9.13
CA LEU A 182 -0.25 -7.32 8.26
C LEU A 182 0.14 -7.84 6.88
N ASP A 183 0.48 -9.12 6.76
CA ASP A 183 0.91 -9.68 5.49
C ASP A 183 -0.27 -9.79 4.52
N THR A 184 -0.17 -9.13 3.36
CA THR A 184 -1.27 -9.08 2.40
C THR A 184 -1.64 -10.46 1.86
N GLN A 185 -0.74 -11.45 1.88
CA GLN A 185 -1.08 -12.83 1.51
C GLN A 185 -1.86 -13.56 2.60
N LEU A 186 -1.61 -13.24 3.87
CA LEU A 186 -2.27 -13.86 5.03
C LEU A 186 -3.60 -13.18 5.36
N MET A 187 -3.77 -11.92 4.96
CA MET A 187 -5.04 -11.21 5.07
C MET A 187 -6.15 -11.89 4.27
N GLN A 188 -7.36 -11.88 4.83
CA GLN A 188 -8.56 -12.35 4.18
C GLN A 188 -8.96 -11.39 3.04
N ILE A 189 -9.32 -11.97 1.91
CA ILE A 189 -9.88 -11.22 0.78
C ILE A 189 -11.36 -10.93 1.10
N GLY A 190 -11.70 -9.65 1.25
CA GLY A 190 -13.10 -9.21 1.37
C GLY A 190 -13.80 -9.24 0.01
N ASP A 191 -13.26 -8.47 -0.95
CA ASP A 191 -13.75 -8.44 -2.32
C ASP A 191 -12.62 -8.08 -3.29
N ASP A 192 -12.82 -8.38 -4.57
CA ASP A 192 -11.94 -7.98 -5.66
C ASP A 192 -12.79 -7.39 -6.79
N VAL A 193 -12.42 -6.19 -7.24
CA VAL A 193 -13.27 -5.40 -8.14
C VAL A 193 -12.50 -4.78 -9.30
N CYS A 194 -13.21 -4.58 -10.40
CA CYS A 194 -12.76 -3.96 -11.64
C CYS A 194 -13.98 -3.40 -12.38
N GLY A 195 -13.77 -2.67 -13.47
CA GLY A 195 -14.79 -2.00 -14.26
C GLY A 195 -14.67 -0.47 -14.25
N PHE A 196 -15.68 0.17 -14.83
CA PHE A 196 -15.73 1.61 -15.03
C PHE A 196 -17.00 2.20 -14.41
N ARG A 197 -16.86 2.97 -13.34
CA ARG A 197 -17.94 3.75 -12.71
C ARG A 197 -17.58 5.24 -12.78
N PRO A 198 -18.31 6.06 -13.56
CA PRO A 198 -18.09 7.51 -13.57
C PRO A 198 -18.49 8.12 -12.22
N PHE A 199 -18.10 9.38 -12.00
CA PHE A 199 -18.62 10.14 -10.86
C PHE A 199 -20.16 10.22 -10.92
N PRO A 200 -20.85 10.21 -9.77
CA PRO A 200 -22.30 10.41 -9.71
C PRO A 200 -22.73 11.74 -10.32
#